data_AF-A0A7N2R6M0-F1
#
_entry.id   AF-A0A7N2R6M0-F1
#
_cell.length_a   1.000
_cell.length_b   1.000
_cell.length_c   1.000
_cell.angle_alpha   90.00
_cell.angle_beta   90.00
_cell.angle_gamma   90.00
#
_symmetry.space_group_name_H-M   'P 1'
#
loop_
_entity.id
_entity.type
_entity.pdbx_description
1 polymer ?
#
loop_
_entity_poly.entity_id
_entity_poly.type
_entity_poly.pdbx_seq_one_letter_code
_entity_poly.pdbx_strand_id
1 'polypeptide(L)'
;MIRLHIFLLQVAVITLSMLQICDGKVMMEYIGATGTPITSDPVPIEDGIDFHFILGFAIDADPSGKTQNGIGTFSPYWVDTLTPASVAAIKAKHSNVKALASLSGWSLGQKLPMHPFTPLLYPISNYGSVIDYVNHQFYTDKVGTPKGYLEAFRLRAEQFDRNKLLPSYEVNGRGIQGDAFFEALDLLKENGFEVNGEMIFSADASSTNNYYYERKSQAFLLNSTSV
;
A
#
# COMPACT_ATOMS: atom_id res chain seq x y z
N MET A 1 46.21 -30.18 42.28
CA MET A 1 45.65 -29.11 41.42
C MET A 1 44.19 -29.47 41.12
N ILE A 2 43.25 -28.71 41.66
CA ILE A 2 41.81 -28.96 41.55
C ILE A 2 41.33 -28.36 40.21
N ARG A 3 40.80 -29.20 39.31
CA ARG A 3 40.19 -28.76 38.04
C ARG A 3 38.74 -28.35 38.29
N LEU A 4 38.51 -27.05 38.39
CA LEU A 4 37.18 -26.44 38.42
C LEU A 4 36.50 -26.63 37.06
N HIS A 5 35.41 -27.41 37.01
CA HIS A 5 34.57 -27.53 35.81
C HIS A 5 33.48 -26.45 35.88
N ILE A 6 33.62 -25.41 35.06
CA ILE A 6 32.60 -24.37 34.89
C ILE A 6 31.53 -24.93 33.94
N PHE A 7 30.33 -25.16 34.46
CA PHE A 7 29.15 -25.49 33.66
C PHE A 7 28.62 -24.19 33.05
N LEU A 8 28.79 -23.99 31.73
CA LEU A 8 28.08 -22.92 31.02
C LEU A 8 26.64 -23.35 30.79
N LEU A 9 25.70 -22.69 31.46
CA LEU A 9 24.27 -22.80 31.19
C LEU A 9 23.97 -21.94 29.95
N GLN A 10 23.90 -22.54 28.76
CA GLN A 10 23.36 -21.86 27.58
C GLN A 10 21.84 -21.77 27.71
N VAL A 11 21.33 -20.61 28.08
CA VAL A 11 19.91 -20.29 27.94
C VAL A 11 19.65 -19.98 26.46
N ALA A 12 19.12 -20.95 25.73
CA ALA A 12 18.58 -20.71 24.41
C ALA A 12 17.28 -19.90 24.56
N VAL A 13 17.35 -18.60 24.27
CA VAL A 13 16.17 -17.76 24.13
C VAL A 13 15.51 -18.14 22.81
N ILE A 14 14.54 -19.05 22.87
CA ILE A 14 13.67 -19.35 21.74
C ILE A 14 12.67 -18.20 21.66
N THR A 15 12.91 -17.22 20.81
CA THR A 15 11.89 -16.25 20.42
C THR A 15 10.84 -17.00 19.62
N LEU A 16 9.71 -17.32 20.25
CA LEU A 16 8.53 -17.82 19.57
C LEU A 16 7.95 -16.65 18.76
N SER A 17 8.38 -16.52 17.50
CA SER A 17 7.68 -15.66 16.55
C SER A 17 6.31 -16.29 16.32
N MET A 18 5.27 -15.71 16.95
CA MET A 18 3.89 -16.01 16.56
C MET A 18 3.79 -15.75 15.06
N LEU A 19 3.56 -16.79 14.24
CA LEU A 19 3.15 -16.55 12.87
C LEU A 19 1.80 -15.84 12.96
N GLN A 20 1.81 -14.54 12.67
CA GLN A 20 0.61 -13.73 12.58
C GLN A 20 -0.13 -14.17 11.33
N ILE A 21 -1.24 -14.88 11.51
CA ILE A 21 -2.10 -15.29 10.40
C ILE A 21 -3.02 -14.11 10.12
N CYS A 22 -2.69 -13.33 9.09
CA CYS A 22 -3.62 -12.37 8.53
C CYS A 22 -4.66 -13.17 7.74
N ASP A 23 -5.96 -12.96 8.00
CA ASP A 23 -7.08 -13.72 7.42
C ASP A 23 -7.31 -13.36 5.93
N GLY A 24 -6.25 -13.41 5.13
CA GLY A 24 -6.21 -12.90 3.75
C GLY A 24 -6.39 -11.39 3.63
N LYS A 25 -6.46 -10.65 4.74
CA LYS A 25 -6.68 -9.21 4.75
C LYS A 25 -5.39 -8.45 4.43
N VAL A 26 -5.46 -7.49 3.51
CA VAL A 26 -4.32 -6.65 3.13
C VAL A 26 -4.68 -5.17 3.13
N MET A 27 -3.81 -4.32 3.65
CA MET A 27 -3.92 -2.88 3.49
C MET A 27 -2.63 -2.33 2.89
N MET A 28 -2.75 -1.48 1.88
CA MET A 28 -1.62 -0.86 1.23
C MET A 28 -1.64 0.66 1.37
N GLU A 29 -0.58 1.23 1.93
CA GLU A 29 -0.48 2.65 2.23
C GLU A 29 0.65 3.29 1.42
N TYR A 30 0.33 4.19 0.49
CA TYR A 30 1.36 5.00 -0.15
C TYR A 30 1.98 5.98 0.84
N ILE A 31 3.31 6.13 0.79
CA ILE A 31 4.03 7.05 1.68
C ILE A 31 5.26 7.67 1.00
N GLY A 32 5.48 8.95 1.25
CA GLY A 32 6.72 9.69 0.97
C GLY A 32 6.77 10.39 -0.38
N ALA A 33 5.69 10.41 -1.15
CA ALA A 33 5.67 10.93 -2.52
C ALA A 33 5.55 12.45 -2.63
N THR A 34 5.12 13.15 -1.57
CA THR A 34 4.76 14.57 -1.66
C THR A 34 5.91 15.53 -1.36
N GLY A 35 7.04 15.02 -0.87
CA GLY A 35 8.15 15.83 -0.38
C GLY A 35 7.95 16.35 1.06
N THR A 36 6.80 16.11 1.67
CA THR A 36 6.54 16.47 3.08
C THR A 36 7.24 15.47 4.01
N PRO A 37 8.10 15.92 4.94
CA PRO A 37 8.75 15.02 5.88
C PRO A 37 7.74 14.18 6.68
N ILE A 38 7.85 12.86 6.57
CA ILE A 38 6.97 11.90 7.25
C ILE A 38 7.74 10.64 7.62
N THR A 39 7.33 9.96 8.69
CA THR A 39 7.85 8.65 9.08
C THR A 39 6.70 7.65 9.15
N SER A 40 7.00 6.36 9.16
CA SER A 40 5.99 5.31 9.28
C SER A 40 5.38 5.18 10.67
N ASP A 41 6.06 5.66 11.72
CA ASP A 41 5.67 5.46 13.12
C ASP A 41 4.27 5.96 13.50
N PRO A 42 3.77 7.10 12.95
CA PRO A 42 2.43 7.59 13.25
C PRO A 42 1.31 6.87 12.51
N VAL A 43 1.63 6.10 11.47
CA VAL A 43 0.62 5.38 10.67
C VAL A 43 0.09 4.21 11.50
N PRO A 44 -1.23 4.11 11.72
CA PRO A 44 -1.83 3.05 12.52
C PRO A 44 -1.71 1.71 11.78
N ILE A 45 -1.26 0.66 12.50
CA ILE A 45 -1.08 -0.68 11.95
C ILE A 45 -1.75 -1.67 12.89
N GLU A 46 -2.76 -2.39 12.38
CA GLU A 46 -3.44 -3.47 13.05
C GLU A 46 -2.78 -4.81 12.73
N ASP A 47 -2.55 -5.62 13.75
CA ASP A 47 -1.82 -6.88 13.64
C ASP A 47 -2.57 -7.93 12.78
N GLY A 48 -3.90 -7.86 12.69
CA GLY A 48 -4.70 -8.83 11.91
C GLY A 48 -4.66 -8.64 10.38
N ILE A 49 -3.89 -7.68 9.87
CA ILE A 49 -3.86 -7.30 8.45
C ILE A 49 -2.43 -7.36 7.92
N ASP A 50 -2.21 -7.95 6.74
CA ASP A 50 -0.94 -7.81 6.04
C ASP A 50 -0.78 -6.35 5.59
N PHE A 51 0.12 -5.61 6.22
CA PHE A 51 0.23 -4.17 6.04
C PHE A 51 1.41 -3.83 5.12
N HIS A 52 1.13 -3.19 4.00
CA HIS A 52 2.11 -2.92 2.95
C HIS A 52 2.32 -1.42 2.79
N PHE A 53 3.47 -0.91 3.23
CA PHE A 53 3.89 0.44 2.82
C PHE A 53 4.34 0.42 1.36
N ILE A 54 3.83 1.35 0.56
CA ILE A 54 4.27 1.57 -0.82
C ILE A 54 5.08 2.87 -0.86
N LEU A 55 6.41 2.74 -0.87
CA LEU A 55 7.34 3.86 -0.98
C LEU A 55 7.20 4.49 -2.38
N GLY A 56 6.74 5.74 -2.41
CA GLY A 56 6.53 6.50 -3.65
C GLY A 56 7.60 7.58 -3.82
N PHE A 57 8.45 7.56 -4.84
CA PHE A 57 8.57 6.60 -5.95
C PHE A 57 10.04 6.31 -6.26
N ALA A 58 10.32 5.15 -6.84
CA ALA A 58 11.57 4.90 -7.54
C ALA A 58 11.40 5.31 -9.01
N ILE A 59 12.31 6.11 -9.56
CA ILE A 59 12.16 6.72 -10.89
C ILE A 59 13.43 6.51 -11.72
N ASP A 60 13.28 6.06 -12.97
CA ASP A 60 14.36 6.04 -13.97
C ASP A 60 14.56 7.41 -14.60
N ALA A 61 14.95 8.38 -13.78
CA ALA A 61 15.37 9.70 -14.22
C ALA A 61 16.42 10.28 -13.27
N ASP A 62 17.23 11.20 -13.77
CA ASP A 62 18.04 12.07 -12.93
C ASP A 62 17.17 13.19 -12.30
N PRO A 63 17.68 14.00 -11.35
CA PRO A 63 16.91 15.11 -10.78
C PRO A 63 16.46 16.16 -11.81
N SER A 64 17.05 16.14 -13.02
CA SER A 64 16.62 16.95 -14.15
C SER A 64 15.47 16.31 -14.97
N GLY A 65 14.91 15.19 -14.52
CA GLY A 65 13.81 14.49 -15.21
C GLY A 65 14.24 13.82 -16.51
N LYS A 66 15.55 13.70 -16.76
CA LYS A 66 16.08 13.04 -17.94
C LYS A 66 16.31 11.57 -17.63
N THR A 67 15.85 10.68 -18.50
CA THR A 67 16.04 9.23 -18.35
C THR A 67 17.52 8.88 -18.24
N GLN A 68 17.87 7.96 -17.34
CA GLN A 68 19.26 7.62 -17.07
C GLN A 68 19.76 6.61 -18.11
N ASN A 69 20.12 7.12 -19.28
CA ASN A 69 20.80 6.41 -20.38
C ASN A 69 20.04 5.20 -20.97
N GLY A 70 18.74 5.06 -20.73
CA GLY A 70 17.92 3.97 -21.29
C GLY A 70 18.24 2.58 -20.72
N ILE A 71 18.97 2.52 -19.59
CA ILE A 71 19.36 1.26 -18.92
C ILE A 71 18.35 0.88 -17.81
N GLY A 72 17.41 1.77 -17.46
CA GLY A 72 16.43 1.49 -16.40
C GLY A 72 17.01 1.68 -15.00
N THR A 73 17.84 2.71 -14.77
CA THR A 73 18.45 2.95 -13.47
C THR A 73 17.47 3.71 -12.57
N PHE A 74 16.79 3.00 -11.69
CA PHE A 74 15.84 3.59 -10.75
C PHE A 74 16.54 4.22 -9.54
N SER A 75 16.24 5.50 -9.29
CA SER A 75 16.66 6.23 -8.09
C SER A 75 15.48 6.46 -7.15
N PRO A 76 15.66 6.44 -5.82
CA PRO A 76 14.61 6.77 -4.88
C PRO A 76 14.32 8.28 -4.88
N TYR A 77 13.05 8.64 -4.99
CA TYR A 77 12.54 10.02 -4.94
C TYR A 77 11.49 10.24 -3.84
N TRP A 78 11.30 9.27 -2.95
CA TRP A 78 10.58 9.51 -1.70
C TRP A 78 11.41 10.34 -0.72
N VAL A 79 10.76 10.88 0.30
CA VAL A 79 11.39 11.70 1.35
C VAL A 79 12.54 10.99 2.08
N ASP A 80 13.56 11.75 2.46
CA ASP A 80 14.80 11.26 3.08
C ASP A 80 14.61 10.67 4.49
N THR A 81 13.49 10.97 5.15
CA THR A 81 13.08 10.38 6.43
C THR A 81 12.75 8.88 6.32
N LEU A 82 12.43 8.38 5.12
CA LEU A 82 12.22 6.95 4.84
C LEU A 82 13.54 6.24 4.49
N THR A 83 14.49 6.31 5.43
CA THR A 83 15.78 5.62 5.36
C THR A 83 15.64 4.09 5.43
N PRO A 84 16.65 3.32 4.97
CA PRO A 84 16.69 1.87 5.19
C PRO A 84 16.53 1.47 6.67
N ALA A 85 17.08 2.26 7.59
CA ALA A 85 16.98 2.01 9.03
C ALA A 85 15.56 2.22 9.56
N SER A 86 14.84 3.26 9.11
CA SER A 86 13.45 3.49 9.53
C SER A 86 12.51 2.44 8.95
N VAL A 87 12.70 2.02 7.70
CA VAL A 87 11.95 0.90 7.10
C VAL A 87 12.24 -0.42 7.83
N ALA A 88 13.49 -0.67 8.22
CA ALA A 88 13.83 -1.86 9.02
C ALA A 88 13.22 -1.81 10.42
N ALA A 89 13.21 -0.64 11.06
CA ALA A 89 12.66 -0.45 12.40
C ALA A 89 11.15 -0.73 12.45
N ILE A 90 10.37 -0.22 11.48
CA ILE A 90 8.92 -0.46 11.47
C ILE A 90 8.58 -1.93 11.24
N LYS A 91 9.34 -2.63 10.38
CA LYS A 91 9.19 -4.08 10.17
C LYS A 91 9.60 -4.91 11.39
N ALA A 92 10.58 -4.44 12.16
CA ALA A 92 10.96 -5.09 13.42
C ALA A 92 9.90 -4.88 14.51
N LYS A 93 9.20 -3.74 14.47
CA LYS A 93 8.11 -3.41 15.40
C LYS A 93 6.81 -4.15 15.07
N HIS A 94 6.51 -4.34 13.79
CA HIS A 94 5.28 -4.98 13.29
C HIS A 94 5.62 -6.10 12.30
N SER A 95 5.41 -7.35 12.73
CA SER A 95 5.83 -8.53 11.96
C SER A 95 5.03 -8.75 10.67
N ASN A 96 3.82 -8.17 10.61
CA ASN A 96 2.92 -8.14 9.46
C ASN A 96 3.25 -7.03 8.44
N VAL A 97 4.28 -6.20 8.68
CA VAL A 97 4.63 -5.10 7.77
C VAL A 97 5.57 -5.56 6.66
N LYS A 98 5.20 -5.21 5.42
CA LYS A 98 6.07 -5.27 4.24
C LYS A 98 6.24 -3.88 3.65
N ALA A 99 7.32 -3.70 2.89
CA ALA A 99 7.60 -2.47 2.16
C ALA A 99 7.78 -2.80 0.68
N LEU A 100 7.06 -2.08 -0.16
CA LEU A 100 7.10 -2.15 -1.62
C LEU A 100 7.65 -0.82 -2.13
N ALA A 101 8.29 -0.83 -3.29
CA ALA A 101 8.68 0.39 -4.00
C ALA A 101 7.77 0.56 -5.22
N SER A 102 7.11 1.71 -5.33
CA SER A 102 6.33 2.04 -6.52
C SER A 102 7.24 2.64 -7.58
N LEU A 103 7.11 2.18 -8.82
CA LEU A 103 7.93 2.62 -9.94
C LEU A 103 7.25 3.80 -10.68
N SER A 104 8.05 4.75 -11.14
CA SER A 104 7.66 5.93 -11.92
C SER A 104 6.93 7.03 -11.13
N GLY A 105 5.60 6.98 -11.04
CA GLY A 105 4.79 8.11 -10.54
C GLY A 105 4.42 9.13 -11.63
N TRP A 106 3.68 10.19 -11.23
CA TRP A 106 3.10 11.15 -12.17
C TRP A 106 4.13 12.12 -12.73
N SER A 107 4.96 12.74 -11.88
CA SER A 107 5.89 13.81 -12.27
C SER A 107 7.12 13.84 -11.35
N LEU A 108 8.23 14.39 -11.86
CA LEU A 108 9.40 14.74 -11.06
C LEU A 108 9.54 16.27 -10.99
N GLY A 109 9.17 16.86 -9.83
CA GLY A 109 9.08 18.31 -9.67
C GLY A 109 7.99 18.92 -10.55
N GLN A 110 8.27 20.06 -11.19
CA GLN A 110 7.34 20.75 -12.11
C GLN A 110 7.32 20.17 -13.54
N LYS A 111 7.96 19.01 -13.77
CA LYS A 111 8.08 18.43 -15.10
C LYS A 111 6.84 17.60 -15.44
N LEU A 112 6.38 17.78 -16.69
CA LEU A 112 5.24 17.11 -17.32
C LEU A 112 5.28 15.58 -17.15
N PRO A 113 4.13 14.89 -17.28
CA PRO A 113 3.98 13.52 -16.81
C PRO A 113 5.04 12.56 -17.34
N MET A 114 5.56 11.71 -16.46
CA MET A 114 6.48 10.63 -16.81
C MET A 114 5.74 9.59 -17.65
N HIS A 115 5.79 9.79 -18.96
CA HIS A 115 5.05 9.09 -20.02
C HIS A 115 3.51 9.21 -19.93
N PRO A 116 2.82 9.58 -21.03
CA PRO A 116 1.38 9.40 -21.09
C PRO A 116 1.06 7.91 -21.01
N PHE A 117 0.46 7.49 -19.90
CA PHE A 117 -0.07 6.14 -19.73
C PHE A 117 -1.10 5.90 -20.85
N THR A 118 -0.71 5.15 -21.88
CA THR A 118 -1.67 4.44 -22.72
C THR A 118 -2.01 3.18 -21.93
N PRO A 119 -3.25 2.97 -21.48
CA PRO A 119 -3.60 1.77 -20.75
C PRO A 119 -3.35 0.57 -21.66
N LEU A 120 -2.25 -0.13 -21.44
CA LEU A 120 -2.02 -1.44 -22.00
C LEU A 120 -2.96 -2.41 -21.27
N LEU A 121 -4.25 -2.37 -21.61
CA LEU A 121 -5.22 -3.40 -21.22
C LEU A 121 -4.77 -4.80 -21.69
N TYR A 122 -3.85 -4.83 -22.66
CA TYR A 122 -3.10 -6.00 -23.10
C TYR A 122 -1.63 -5.78 -22.68
N PRO A 123 -1.09 -6.41 -21.61
CA PRO A 123 -0.98 -7.87 -21.44
C PRO A 123 -1.18 -8.36 -19.98
N ILE A 124 -1.86 -7.60 -19.10
CA ILE A 124 -1.94 -7.95 -17.66
C ILE A 124 -2.60 -9.32 -17.43
N SER A 125 -3.54 -9.73 -18.28
CA SER A 125 -4.16 -11.06 -18.21
C SER A 125 -3.16 -12.22 -18.31
N ASN A 126 -2.04 -12.06 -19.02
CA ASN A 126 -1.00 -13.08 -19.13
C ASN A 126 -0.15 -13.21 -17.85
N TYR A 127 -0.19 -12.22 -16.98
CA TYR A 127 0.53 -12.20 -15.70
C TYR A 127 -0.37 -12.54 -14.51
N GLY A 128 -1.62 -12.97 -14.77
CA GLY A 128 -2.60 -13.25 -13.73
C GLY A 128 -2.12 -14.26 -12.68
N SER A 129 -1.19 -15.17 -12.98
CA SER A 129 -0.65 -16.11 -11.99
C SER A 129 0.46 -15.55 -11.09
N VAL A 130 1.05 -14.40 -11.45
CA VAL A 130 2.23 -13.83 -10.78
C VAL A 130 2.02 -12.40 -10.26
N ILE A 131 0.91 -11.75 -10.64
CA ILE A 131 0.47 -10.51 -10.03
C ILE A 131 -0.42 -10.87 -8.84
N ASP A 132 -0.04 -10.46 -7.63
CA ASP A 132 -0.82 -10.74 -6.42
C ASP A 132 -1.99 -9.77 -6.25
N TYR A 133 -1.77 -8.48 -6.52
CA TYR A 133 -2.75 -7.41 -6.31
C TYR A 133 -2.74 -6.39 -7.45
N VAL A 134 -3.90 -5.80 -7.72
CA VAL A 134 -4.11 -4.70 -8.67
C VAL A 134 -4.60 -3.48 -7.92
N ASN A 135 -3.71 -2.51 -7.75
CA ASN A 135 -4.00 -1.22 -7.11
C ASN A 135 -4.45 -0.20 -8.16
N HIS A 136 -5.60 -0.44 -8.80
CA HIS A 136 -6.19 0.53 -9.72
C HIS A 136 -6.53 1.81 -8.97
N GLN A 137 -6.14 2.96 -9.51
CA GLN A 137 -6.30 4.26 -8.86
C GLN A 137 -7.71 4.83 -9.11
N PHE A 138 -8.74 4.31 -8.45
CA PHE A 138 -10.14 4.72 -8.62
C PHE A 138 -10.36 6.23 -8.41
N TYR A 139 -9.55 6.89 -7.58
CA TYR A 139 -9.59 8.34 -7.40
C TYR A 139 -9.29 9.11 -8.70
N THR A 140 -8.60 8.50 -9.67
CA THR A 140 -8.34 9.08 -10.99
C THR A 140 -9.53 9.01 -11.94
N ASP A 141 -10.50 8.12 -11.69
CA ASP A 141 -11.75 8.02 -12.45
C ASP A 141 -12.72 9.19 -12.12
N LYS A 142 -12.40 10.00 -11.09
CA LYS A 142 -13.15 11.21 -10.65
C LYS A 142 -14.62 10.94 -10.32
N VAL A 143 -14.92 9.73 -9.88
CA VAL A 143 -16.24 9.32 -9.44
C VAL A 143 -16.44 9.71 -7.97
N GLY A 144 -17.47 10.49 -7.68
CA GLY A 144 -17.69 11.09 -6.34
C GLY A 144 -18.79 10.47 -5.49
N THR A 145 -19.51 9.45 -5.97
CA THR A 145 -20.66 8.86 -5.27
C THR A 145 -20.48 7.35 -5.03
N PRO A 146 -21.06 6.78 -3.95
CA PRO A 146 -20.95 5.35 -3.67
C PRO A 146 -21.42 4.46 -4.83
N LYS A 147 -22.59 4.79 -5.41
CA LYS A 147 -23.13 4.06 -6.57
C LYS A 147 -22.22 4.17 -7.79
N GLY A 148 -21.69 5.36 -8.07
CA GLY A 148 -20.75 5.52 -9.17
C GLY A 148 -19.49 4.68 -8.94
N TYR A 149 -19.00 4.62 -7.71
CA TYR A 149 -17.80 3.87 -7.36
C TYR A 149 -18.01 2.37 -7.60
N LEU A 150 -19.17 1.82 -7.21
CA LEU A 150 -19.57 0.45 -7.53
C LEU A 150 -19.55 0.18 -9.04
N GLU A 151 -20.10 1.09 -9.86
CA GLU A 151 -20.08 0.93 -11.32
C GLU A 151 -18.66 0.98 -11.89
N ALA A 152 -17.82 1.90 -11.40
CA ALA A 152 -16.41 1.95 -11.79
C ALA A 152 -15.68 0.67 -11.40
N PHE A 153 -15.92 0.15 -10.20
CA PHE A 153 -15.33 -1.10 -9.71
C PHE A 153 -15.74 -2.29 -10.56
N ARG A 154 -17.02 -2.41 -10.92
CA ARG A 154 -17.52 -3.45 -11.84
C ARG A 154 -16.78 -3.42 -13.18
N LEU A 155 -16.64 -2.24 -13.78
CA LEU A 155 -15.93 -2.10 -15.05
C LEU A 155 -14.45 -2.52 -14.95
N ARG A 156 -13.78 -2.25 -13.83
CA ARG A 156 -12.39 -2.69 -13.61
C ARG A 156 -12.29 -4.17 -13.28
N ALA A 157 -13.27 -4.75 -12.61
CA ALA A 157 -13.36 -6.18 -12.35
C ALA A 157 -13.63 -7.02 -13.62
N GLU A 158 -14.08 -6.40 -14.72
CA GLU A 158 -14.12 -7.03 -16.05
C GLU A 158 -12.75 -7.03 -16.75
N GLN A 159 -11.85 -6.12 -16.36
CA GLN A 159 -10.53 -5.92 -16.97
C GLN A 159 -9.42 -6.65 -16.20
N PHE A 160 -9.58 -6.78 -14.90
CA PHE A 160 -8.64 -7.41 -13.98
C PHE A 160 -9.31 -8.58 -13.26
N ASP A 161 -8.51 -9.48 -12.71
CA ASP A 161 -9.03 -10.50 -11.79
C ASP A 161 -9.69 -9.79 -10.60
N ARG A 162 -11.00 -9.97 -10.46
CA ARG A 162 -11.81 -9.33 -9.42
C ARG A 162 -11.35 -9.64 -8.00
N ASN A 163 -10.68 -10.77 -7.78
CA ASN A 163 -10.19 -11.17 -6.46
C ASN A 163 -8.84 -10.52 -6.10
N LYS A 164 -8.20 -9.87 -7.08
CA LYS A 164 -6.91 -9.17 -6.93
C LYS A 164 -7.06 -7.67 -6.96
N LEU A 165 -8.21 -7.17 -7.43
CA LEU A 165 -8.52 -5.75 -7.53
C LEU A 165 -8.87 -5.17 -6.16
N LEU A 166 -8.07 -4.23 -5.67
CA LEU A 166 -8.31 -3.56 -4.40
C LEU A 166 -9.07 -2.25 -4.62
N PRO A 167 -10.12 -1.94 -3.84
CA PRO A 167 -10.64 -0.59 -3.71
C PRO A 167 -9.52 0.37 -3.31
N SER A 168 -9.50 1.55 -3.91
CA SER A 168 -8.53 2.59 -3.59
C SER A 168 -9.18 3.91 -3.21
N TYR A 169 -8.57 4.63 -2.27
CA TYR A 169 -9.02 5.94 -1.80
C TYR A 169 -7.87 6.96 -1.81
N GLU A 170 -8.16 8.19 -2.23
CA GLU A 170 -7.21 9.31 -2.13
C GLU A 170 -7.65 10.28 -1.03
N VAL A 171 -6.79 10.49 -0.04
CA VAL A 171 -7.07 11.34 1.12
C VAL A 171 -6.92 12.81 0.71
N ASN A 172 -7.97 13.61 0.94
CA ASN A 172 -8.00 15.04 0.61
C ASN A 172 -7.68 15.32 -0.88
N GLY A 173 -8.12 14.45 -1.78
CA GLY A 173 -7.78 14.51 -3.20
C GLY A 173 -8.98 14.30 -4.11
N ARG A 174 -8.80 13.43 -5.11
CA ARG A 174 -9.74 13.21 -6.20
C ARG A 174 -10.70 12.05 -5.88
N GLY A 175 -11.79 11.98 -6.65
CA GLY A 175 -12.77 10.91 -6.54
C GLY A 175 -13.66 11.05 -5.31
N ILE A 176 -14.19 9.92 -4.82
CA ILE A 176 -15.04 9.85 -3.64
C ILE A 176 -14.25 10.28 -2.40
N GLN A 177 -14.89 11.00 -1.48
CA GLN A 177 -14.24 11.57 -0.30
C GLN A 177 -15.04 11.25 0.97
N GLY A 178 -14.33 11.20 2.10
CA GLY A 178 -14.95 11.06 3.41
C GLY A 178 -15.62 9.71 3.61
N ASP A 179 -16.62 9.70 4.48
CA ASP A 179 -17.30 8.48 4.89
C ASP A 179 -18.09 7.80 3.75
N ALA A 180 -18.37 8.52 2.66
CA ALA A 180 -18.99 7.97 1.47
C ALA A 180 -18.14 6.86 0.81
N PHE A 181 -16.82 6.85 1.02
CA PHE A 181 -15.99 5.75 0.56
C PHE A 181 -16.40 4.42 1.21
N PHE A 182 -16.68 4.41 2.52
CA PHE A 182 -17.09 3.18 3.22
C PHE A 182 -18.50 2.74 2.83
N GLU A 183 -19.41 3.68 2.54
CA GLU A 183 -20.70 3.35 1.92
C GLU A 183 -20.50 2.64 0.56
N ALA A 184 -19.47 3.02 -0.20
CA ALA A 184 -19.14 2.34 -1.45
C ALA A 184 -18.62 0.91 -1.18
N LEU A 185 -17.80 0.71 -0.15
CA LEU A 185 -17.30 -0.62 0.22
C LEU A 185 -18.43 -1.55 0.68
N ASP A 186 -19.40 -1.03 1.44
CA ASP A 186 -20.61 -1.77 1.80
C ASP A 186 -21.41 -2.16 0.54
N LEU A 187 -21.58 -1.22 -0.40
CA LEU A 187 -22.22 -1.52 -1.69
C LEU A 187 -21.47 -2.59 -2.49
N LEU A 188 -20.14 -2.59 -2.49
CA LEU A 188 -19.35 -3.66 -3.15
C LEU A 188 -19.71 -5.03 -2.55
N LYS A 189 -19.72 -5.15 -1.21
CA LYS A 189 -20.07 -6.39 -0.50
C LYS A 189 -21.50 -6.84 -0.78
N GLU A 190 -22.46 -5.92 -0.68
CA GLU A 190 -23.87 -6.19 -1.01
C GLU A 190 -24.08 -6.67 -2.46
N ASN A 191 -23.17 -6.31 -3.35
CA ASN A 191 -23.20 -6.68 -4.76
C ASN A 191 -22.23 -7.84 -5.09
N GLY A 192 -21.83 -8.61 -4.08
CA GLY A 192 -21.13 -9.89 -4.24
C GLY A 192 -19.65 -9.76 -4.57
N PHE A 193 -19.01 -8.63 -4.25
CA PHE A 193 -17.56 -8.50 -4.24
C PHE A 193 -17.01 -8.76 -2.85
N GLU A 194 -15.93 -9.54 -2.78
CA GLU A 194 -15.14 -9.64 -1.56
C GLU A 194 -14.26 -8.39 -1.43
N VAL A 195 -14.30 -7.76 -0.26
CA VAL A 195 -13.41 -6.64 0.09
C VAL A 195 -12.47 -7.13 1.17
N ASN A 196 -11.41 -7.81 0.75
CA ASN A 196 -10.35 -8.34 1.62
C ASN A 196 -9.11 -7.45 1.63
N GLY A 197 -9.14 -6.32 0.93
CA GLY A 197 -8.08 -5.34 1.08
C GLY A 197 -8.41 -4.00 0.48
N GLU A 198 -7.58 -3.01 0.80
CA GLU A 198 -7.74 -1.62 0.37
C GLU A 198 -6.37 -0.98 0.12
N MET A 199 -6.34 0.03 -0.76
CA MET A 199 -5.17 0.88 -0.97
C MET A 199 -5.51 2.36 -0.68
N ILE A 200 -4.70 3.03 0.13
CA ILE A 200 -4.85 4.46 0.41
C ILE A 200 -3.67 5.25 -0.17
N PHE A 201 -4.00 6.38 -0.79
CA PHE A 201 -3.07 7.41 -1.23
C PHE A 201 -3.39 8.72 -0.49
N SER A 202 -2.63 9.18 0.49
CA SER A 202 -1.40 8.61 1.03
C SER A 202 -1.19 9.12 2.45
N ALA A 203 -0.30 8.46 3.18
CA ALA A 203 0.05 8.80 4.56
C ALA A 203 0.50 10.26 4.69
N ASP A 204 1.16 10.78 3.65
CA ASP A 204 1.55 12.19 3.52
C ASP A 204 0.37 13.13 3.81
N ALA A 205 -0.76 12.90 3.14
CA ALA A 205 -1.97 13.71 3.30
C ALA A 205 -2.72 13.38 4.60
N SER A 206 -2.74 12.11 4.99
CA SER A 206 -3.42 11.62 6.20
C SER A 206 -2.82 12.12 7.50
N SER A 207 -1.56 12.53 7.49
CA SER A 207 -0.92 13.21 8.64
C SER A 207 -1.74 14.39 9.18
N THR A 208 -2.51 15.07 8.30
CA THR A 208 -3.35 16.23 8.65
C THR A 208 -4.65 15.88 9.37
N ASN A 209 -5.14 14.63 9.24
CA ASN A 209 -6.37 14.15 9.85
C ASN A 209 -6.12 13.06 10.90
N ASN A 210 -4.87 12.94 11.35
CA ASN A 210 -4.42 11.93 12.30
C ASN A 210 -4.73 10.50 11.82
N TYR A 211 -4.65 10.21 10.51
CA TYR A 211 -4.89 8.88 9.95
C TYR A 211 -6.27 8.29 10.24
N TYR A 212 -7.31 9.12 10.11
CA TYR A 212 -8.69 8.70 10.37
C TYR A 212 -9.14 7.59 9.41
N TYR A 213 -8.86 7.74 8.12
CA TYR A 213 -9.31 6.80 7.09
C TYR A 213 -8.59 5.46 7.20
N GLU A 214 -7.31 5.45 7.57
CA GLU A 214 -6.51 4.26 7.77
C GLU A 214 -7.04 3.41 8.93
N ARG A 215 -7.38 4.02 10.06
CA ARG A 215 -8.02 3.29 11.17
C ARG A 215 -9.36 2.72 10.76
N LYS A 216 -10.16 3.51 10.04
CA LYS A 216 -11.50 3.10 9.63
C LYS A 216 -11.47 1.98 8.58
N SER A 217 -10.56 2.02 7.63
CA SER A 217 -10.29 0.93 6.68
C SER A 217 -9.84 -0.34 7.37
N GLN A 218 -8.91 -0.26 8.32
CA GLN A 218 -8.49 -1.46 9.08
C GLN A 218 -9.64 -2.05 9.90
N ALA A 219 -10.43 -1.21 10.57
CA ALA A 219 -11.62 -1.67 11.28
C ALA A 219 -12.66 -2.29 10.33
N PHE A 220 -12.85 -1.72 9.14
CA PHE A 220 -13.75 -2.27 8.12
C PHE A 220 -13.28 -3.66 7.65
N LEU A 221 -12.00 -3.82 7.37
CA LEU A 221 -11.40 -5.09 6.94
C LEU A 221 -11.48 -6.17 8.02
N LEU A 222 -11.18 -5.84 9.28
CA LEU A 222 -11.26 -6.77 10.41
C LEU A 222 -12.69 -7.20 10.74
N ASN A 223 -13.68 -6.31 10.54
CA ASN A 223 -15.09 -6.62 10.73
C ASN A 223 -15.72 -7.34 9.53
N SER A 224 -15.02 -7.41 8.39
CA SER A 224 -15.50 -8.09 7.20
C SER A 224 -15.20 -9.58 7.29
N THR A 225 -16.23 -10.36 7.61
CA THR A 225 -16.16 -11.83 7.58
C THR A 225 -15.81 -12.31 6.18
N SER A 226 -14.73 -13.09 6.07
CA SER A 226 -14.47 -13.94 4.91
C SER A 226 -15.66 -14.92 4.81
N VAL A 227 -16.43 -14.85 3.71
CA VAL A 227 -17.59 -15.73 3.49
C VAL A 227 -17.10 -17.10 3.03
#